data_AF-A0A656K2I7-F1
#
_entry.id   AF-A0A656K2I7-F1
#
_cell.length_a   1.000
_cell.length_b   1.000
_cell.length_c   1.000
_cell.angle_alpha   90.00
_cell.angle_beta   90.00
_cell.angle_gamma   90.00
#
_symmetry.space_group_name_H-M   'P 1'
#
loop_
_entity.id
_entity.type
_entity.pdbx_description
1 polymer ?
#
loop_
_entity_poly.entity_id
_entity_poly.type
_entity_poly.pdbx_seq_one_letter_code
_entity_poly.pdbx_strand_id
1 'polypeptide(L)'
;ARQELAHTQALHQTLGRLKFPHASFRTGQRALAESVYKAVSTGCCLMAQAPTGIGKTVGTLFPLLKAAPVQKLDKIFFLTAKTPGRRLALDALEVIRHSAPELRLRVLELVARDKACEYPDKACNGDSCPLARGFYDRLPAARSA
;
A
#
# COMPACT_ATOMS: atom_id res chain seq x y z
N ALA A 1 0.58 0.88 20.65
CA ALA A 1 -0.74 0.22 20.73
C ALA A 1 -1.90 1.20 20.48
N ARG A 2 -2.13 2.21 21.33
CA ARG A 2 -3.26 3.15 21.17
C ARG A 2 -3.25 3.94 19.85
N GLN A 3 -2.09 4.48 19.45
CA GLN A 3 -1.94 5.20 18.18
C GLN A 3 -2.25 4.31 16.96
N GLU A 4 -1.80 3.06 16.98
CA GLU A 4 -2.05 2.13 15.88
C GLU A 4 -3.54 1.78 15.79
N LEU A 5 -4.19 1.51 16.92
CA LEU A 5 -5.64 1.28 16.95
C LEU A 5 -6.42 2.49 16.41
N ALA A 6 -6.07 3.71 16.84
CA ALA A 6 -6.69 4.93 16.36
C ALA A 6 -6.48 5.13 14.86
N HIS A 7 -5.28 4.83 14.36
CA HIS A 7 -4.99 4.85 12.93
C HIS A 7 -5.85 3.84 12.15
N THR A 8 -5.89 2.59 12.58
CA THR A 8 -6.70 1.54 11.94
C THR A 8 -8.18 1.92 11.91
N GLN A 9 -8.72 2.49 13.00
CA GLN A 9 -10.11 2.95 13.04
C GLN A 9 -10.37 4.09 12.03
N ALA A 10 -9.51 5.11 11.98
CA ALA A 10 -9.64 6.20 11.02
C ALA A 10 -9.49 5.71 9.56
N LEU A 11 -8.54 4.80 9.32
CA LEU A 11 -8.36 4.16 8.02
C LEU A 11 -9.61 3.38 7.61
N HIS A 12 -10.19 2.58 8.51
CA HIS A 12 -11.39 1.79 8.20
C HIS A 12 -12.60 2.65 7.86
N GLN A 13 -12.78 3.79 8.55
CA GLN A 13 -13.87 4.73 8.25
C GLN A 13 -13.75 5.30 6.82
N THR A 14 -12.53 5.69 6.43
CA THR A 14 -12.27 6.25 5.09
C THR A 14 -12.36 5.19 4.00
N LEU A 15 -11.83 3.98 4.24
CA LEU A 15 -11.95 2.83 3.34
C LEU A 15 -13.40 2.37 3.13
N GLY A 16 -14.24 2.44 4.17
CA GLY A 16 -15.66 2.11 4.06
C GLY A 16 -16.38 2.95 2.99
N ARG A 17 -15.95 4.20 2.79
CA ARG A 17 -16.50 5.14 1.81
C ARG A 17 -15.76 5.15 0.48
N LEU A 18 -14.68 4.37 0.34
CA LEU A 18 -13.86 4.35 -0.86
C LEU A 18 -14.68 3.97 -2.10
N LYS A 19 -14.60 4.80 -3.14
CA LYS A 19 -15.20 4.55 -4.46
C LYS A 19 -14.11 4.15 -5.44
N PHE A 20 -14.50 3.53 -6.55
CA PHE A 20 -13.55 3.23 -7.62
C PHE A 20 -12.95 4.56 -8.15
N PRO A 21 -11.62 4.67 -8.35
CA PRO A 21 -10.96 5.96 -8.61
C PRO A 21 -11.20 6.53 -10.03
N HIS A 22 -11.85 5.78 -10.91
CA HIS A 22 -12.19 6.23 -12.26
C HIS A 22 -13.72 6.26 -12.44
N ALA A 23 -14.18 6.94 -13.49
CA ALA A 23 -15.60 7.04 -13.81
C ALA A 23 -16.27 5.66 -14.04
N SER A 24 -15.54 4.72 -14.63
CA SER A 24 -16.02 3.37 -14.89
C SER A 24 -14.88 2.36 -14.95
N PHE A 25 -15.21 1.08 -14.73
CA PHE A 25 -14.29 -0.02 -14.95
C PHE A 25 -14.07 -0.25 -16.45
N ARG A 26 -12.84 -0.57 -16.84
CA ARG A 26 -12.54 -1.07 -18.18
C ARG A 26 -13.12 -2.48 -18.37
N THR A 27 -13.29 -2.91 -19.62
CA THR A 27 -13.70 -4.27 -19.96
C THR A 27 -12.81 -5.30 -19.26
N GLY A 28 -13.43 -6.26 -18.56
CA GLY A 28 -12.76 -7.30 -17.78
C GLY A 28 -12.19 -6.86 -16.42
N GLN A 29 -11.97 -5.56 -16.20
CA GLN A 29 -11.42 -5.05 -14.94
C GLN A 29 -12.40 -5.23 -13.78
N ARG A 30 -13.71 -5.05 -14.03
CA ARG A 30 -14.73 -5.26 -13.01
C ARG A 30 -14.79 -6.71 -12.55
N ALA A 31 -14.78 -7.65 -13.49
CA ALA A 31 -14.80 -9.08 -13.18
C ALA A 31 -13.56 -9.50 -12.36
N LEU A 32 -12.39 -8.96 -12.68
CA LEU A 32 -11.18 -9.13 -11.86
C LEU A 32 -11.39 -8.58 -10.45
N ALA A 33 -11.90 -7.36 -10.32
CA ALA A 33 -12.09 -6.71 -9.02
C ALA A 33 -13.10 -7.45 -8.13
N GLU A 34 -14.21 -7.90 -8.71
CA GLU A 34 -15.22 -8.71 -8.02
C GLU A 34 -14.65 -10.06 -7.57
N SER A 35 -13.86 -10.72 -8.42
CA SER A 35 -13.19 -11.97 -8.07
C SER A 35 -12.23 -11.78 -6.88
N VAL A 36 -11.45 -10.70 -6.87
CA VAL A 36 -10.54 -10.37 -5.77
C VAL A 36 -11.31 -10.07 -4.48
N TYR A 37 -12.36 -9.25 -4.56
CA TYR A 37 -13.21 -8.92 -3.40
C TYR A 37 -13.88 -10.17 -2.81
N LYS A 38 -14.37 -11.07 -3.67
CA LYS A 38 -14.97 -12.33 -3.26
C LYS A 38 -13.93 -13.21 -2.56
N ALA A 39 -12.76 -13.38 -3.16
CA ALA A 39 -11.70 -14.24 -2.62
C ALA A 39 -11.27 -13.82 -1.21
N VAL A 40 -11.05 -12.52 -1.00
CA VAL A 40 -10.71 -12.00 0.34
C VAL A 40 -11.87 -12.13 1.33
N SER A 41 -13.12 -11.97 0.86
CA SER A 41 -14.31 -12.11 1.70
C SER A 41 -14.62 -13.56 2.09
N THR A 42 -14.17 -14.53 1.28
CA THR A 42 -14.33 -15.97 1.57
C THR A 42 -13.06 -16.60 2.13
N GLY A 43 -12.00 -15.83 2.33
CA GLY A 43 -10.71 -16.34 2.83
C GLY A 43 -10.05 -17.38 1.92
N CYS A 44 -10.27 -17.30 0.60
CA CYS A 44 -9.71 -18.26 -0.35
C CYS A 44 -8.63 -17.64 -1.26
N CYS A 45 -7.79 -18.49 -1.84
CA CYS A 45 -6.79 -18.08 -2.82
C CYS A 45 -7.44 -17.87 -4.19
N LEU A 46 -7.06 -16.79 -4.87
CA LEU A 46 -7.46 -16.51 -6.25
C LEU A 46 -6.25 -16.63 -7.18
N MET A 47 -6.38 -17.46 -8.21
CA MET A 47 -5.52 -17.43 -9.39
C MET A 47 -6.31 -16.80 -10.54
N ALA A 48 -5.82 -15.69 -11.08
CA ALA A 48 -6.50 -14.96 -12.14
C ALA A 48 -5.54 -14.64 -13.28
N GLN A 49 -5.97 -14.92 -14.51
CA GLN A 49 -5.32 -14.44 -15.72
C GLN A 49 -6.07 -13.22 -16.25
N ALA A 50 -5.34 -12.15 -16.52
CA ALA A 50 -5.92 -10.92 -17.03
C ALA A 50 -4.98 -10.27 -18.07
N PRO A 51 -5.49 -9.86 -19.24
CA PRO A 51 -4.67 -9.29 -20.30
C PRO A 51 -3.95 -8.00 -19.87
N THR A 52 -2.88 -7.64 -20.58
CA THR A 52 -2.19 -6.36 -20.38
C THR A 52 -3.12 -5.20 -20.70
N GLY A 53 -2.88 -4.03 -20.10
CA GLY A 53 -3.66 -2.81 -20.38
C GLY A 53 -5.02 -2.68 -19.67
N ILE A 54 -5.61 -3.74 -19.11
CA ILE A 54 -6.93 -3.65 -18.46
C ILE A 54 -6.95 -2.91 -17.12
N GLY A 55 -5.79 -2.45 -16.61
CA GLY A 55 -5.69 -1.81 -15.30
C GLY A 55 -5.73 -2.81 -14.13
N LYS A 56 -5.04 -3.95 -14.27
CA LYS A 56 -4.97 -5.01 -13.24
C LYS A 56 -4.59 -4.48 -11.86
N THR A 57 -3.60 -3.60 -11.79
CA THR A 57 -3.06 -3.11 -10.51
C THR A 57 -4.09 -2.36 -9.68
N VAL A 58 -4.80 -1.40 -10.28
CA VAL A 58 -5.94 -0.73 -9.62
C VAL A 58 -7.08 -1.74 -9.39
N GLY A 59 -7.33 -2.61 -10.37
CA GLY A 59 -8.36 -3.64 -10.31
C GLY A 59 -8.18 -4.69 -9.22
N THR A 60 -6.97 -4.84 -8.64
CA THR A 60 -6.71 -5.73 -7.49
C THR A 60 -6.52 -4.95 -6.19
N LEU A 61 -5.88 -3.79 -6.20
CA LEU A 61 -5.65 -2.99 -4.99
C LEU A 61 -6.95 -2.37 -4.46
N PHE A 62 -7.78 -1.78 -5.34
CA PHE A 62 -9.05 -1.19 -4.93
C PHE A 62 -9.97 -2.16 -4.16
N PRO A 63 -10.30 -3.36 -4.67
CA PRO A 63 -11.18 -4.28 -3.94
C PRO A 63 -10.57 -4.78 -2.62
N LEU A 64 -9.25 -4.98 -2.53
CA LEU A 64 -8.59 -5.35 -1.27
C LEU A 64 -8.72 -4.25 -0.22
N LEU A 65 -8.45 -3.00 -0.62
CA LEU A 65 -8.63 -1.82 0.25
C LEU A 65 -10.10 -1.67 0.67
N LYS A 66 -11.04 -1.88 -0.25
CA LYS A 66 -12.47 -1.82 0.03
C LYS A 66 -12.93 -2.91 1.01
N ALA A 67 -12.35 -4.11 0.94
CA ALA A 67 -12.68 -5.23 1.82
C ALA A 67 -12.06 -5.10 3.23
N ALA A 68 -10.96 -4.35 3.37
CA ALA A 68 -10.18 -4.29 4.60
C ALA A 68 -11.00 -3.99 5.88
N PRO A 69 -11.95 -3.03 5.90
CA PRO A 69 -12.73 -2.75 7.10
C PRO A 69 -13.63 -3.92 7.52
N VAL A 70 -14.26 -4.58 6.55
CA VAL A 70 -15.23 -5.67 6.78
C VAL A 70 -14.51 -6.95 7.16
N GLN A 71 -13.41 -7.26 6.46
CA GLN A 71 -12.61 -8.48 6.67
C GLN A 71 -11.52 -8.31 7.72
N LYS A 72 -11.46 -7.15 8.39
CA LYS A 72 -10.46 -6.82 9.42
C LYS A 72 -9.02 -7.06 8.94
N LEU A 73 -8.73 -6.70 7.69
CA LEU A 73 -7.38 -6.81 7.14
C LEU A 73 -6.50 -5.74 7.78
N ASP A 74 -5.45 -6.19 8.48
CA ASP A 74 -4.48 -5.29 9.09
C ASP A 74 -3.54 -4.68 8.03
N LYS A 75 -3.02 -5.51 7.12
CA LYS A 75 -2.00 -5.11 6.14
C LYS A 75 -2.25 -5.77 4.78
N ILE A 76 -1.92 -5.07 3.71
CA ILE A 76 -1.95 -5.58 2.34
C ILE A 76 -0.52 -5.58 1.81
N PHE A 77 -0.02 -6.77 1.43
CA PHE A 77 1.28 -6.92 0.80
C PHE A 77 1.10 -7.04 -0.71
N PHE A 78 1.71 -6.12 -1.46
CA PHE A 78 1.80 -6.20 -2.92
C PHE A 78 3.18 -6.74 -3.31
N LEU A 79 3.21 -7.94 -3.90
CA LEU A 79 4.44 -8.60 -4.30
C LEU A 79 4.57 -8.59 -5.83
N THR A 80 5.76 -8.30 -6.33
CA THR A 80 6.07 -8.29 -7.76
C THR A 80 7.44 -8.91 -8.00
N ALA A 81 7.57 -9.69 -9.08
CA ALA A 81 8.83 -10.33 -9.44
C ALA A 81 9.88 -9.33 -9.99
N LYS A 82 9.44 -8.16 -10.51
CA LYS A 82 10.33 -7.18 -11.13
C LYS A 82 10.06 -5.76 -10.60
N THR A 83 11.13 -4.97 -10.57
CA THR A 83 11.14 -3.54 -10.17
C THR A 83 10.06 -2.69 -10.85
N PRO A 84 9.76 -2.80 -12.16
CA PRO A 84 8.71 -1.99 -12.77
C PRO A 84 7.32 -2.20 -12.17
N GLY A 85 7.01 -3.43 -11.73
CA GLY A 85 5.73 -3.73 -11.07
C GLY A 85 5.53 -2.97 -9.75
N ARG A 86 6.64 -2.58 -9.10
CA ARG A 86 6.62 -1.80 -7.86
C ARG A 86 6.11 -0.39 -8.14
N ARG A 87 6.66 0.26 -9.16
CA ARG A 87 6.23 1.60 -9.57
C ARG A 87 4.75 1.61 -9.97
N LEU A 88 4.30 0.60 -10.71
CA LEU A 88 2.89 0.44 -11.07
C LEU A 88 1.96 0.35 -9.85
N ALA A 89 2.39 -0.32 -8.78
CA ALA A 89 1.61 -0.40 -7.54
C ALA A 89 1.53 0.95 -6.83
N LEU A 90 2.66 1.67 -6.73
CA LEU A 90 2.72 3.00 -6.14
C LEU A 90 1.86 4.01 -6.93
N ASP A 91 1.97 4.03 -8.26
CA ASP A 91 1.16 4.90 -9.11
C ASP A 91 -0.34 4.58 -8.96
N ALA A 92 -0.71 3.30 -8.84
CA ALA A 92 -2.09 2.90 -8.60
C ALA A 92 -2.62 3.35 -7.23
N LEU A 93 -1.80 3.27 -6.18
CA LEU A 93 -2.15 3.78 -4.85
C LEU A 93 -2.28 5.30 -4.85
N GLU A 94 -1.46 5.99 -5.65
CA GLU A 94 -1.53 7.44 -5.80
C GLU A 94 -2.81 7.86 -6.53
N VAL A 95 -3.21 7.14 -7.58
CA VAL A 95 -4.51 7.33 -8.25
C VAL A 95 -5.68 7.16 -7.26
N ILE A 96 -5.61 6.13 -6.40
CA ILE A 96 -6.63 5.90 -5.36
C ILE A 96 -6.65 7.06 -4.34
N ARG A 97 -5.48 7.50 -3.88
CA ARG A 97 -5.34 8.62 -2.94
C ARG A 97 -5.90 9.93 -3.52
N HIS A 98 -5.58 10.26 -4.76
CA HIS A 98 -6.12 11.44 -5.44
C HIS A 98 -7.65 11.40 -5.55
N SER A 99 -8.24 10.23 -5.78
CA SER A 99 -9.70 10.07 -5.85
C SER A 99 -10.40 10.15 -4.49
N ALA A 100 -9.65 10.03 -3.39
CA ALA A 100 -10.16 10.02 -2.03
C ALA A 100 -9.19 10.81 -1.11
N PRO A 101 -9.23 12.16 -1.12
CA PRO A 101 -8.29 12.99 -0.35
C PRO A 101 -8.29 12.73 1.16
N GLU A 102 -9.42 12.26 1.69
CA GLU A 102 -9.56 11.91 3.12
C GLU A 102 -8.93 10.55 3.47
N LEU A 103 -8.48 9.76 2.49
CA LEU A 103 -7.95 8.42 2.69
C LEU A 103 -6.68 8.45 3.54
N ARG A 104 -6.76 7.88 4.75
CA ARG A 104 -5.64 7.81 5.70
C ARG A 104 -4.72 6.60 5.44
N LEU A 105 -4.43 6.28 4.18
CA LEU A 105 -3.63 5.09 3.83
C LEU A 105 -2.13 5.34 3.99
N ARG A 106 -1.48 4.56 4.86
CA ARG A 106 -0.01 4.47 4.92
C ARG A 106 0.48 3.48 3.87
N VAL A 107 1.49 3.88 3.11
CA VAL A 107 2.13 3.05 2.08
C VAL A 107 3.62 2.98 2.42
N LEU A 108 4.14 1.76 2.53
CA LEU A 108 5.55 1.50 2.78
C LEU A 108 6.14 0.73 1.60
N GLU A 109 7.22 1.25 1.04
CA GLU A 109 8.02 0.57 0.02
C GLU A 109 9.21 -0.12 0.69
N LEU A 110 9.33 -1.43 0.50
CA LEU A 110 10.51 -2.18 0.96
C LEU A 110 11.50 -2.29 -0.19
N VAL A 111 12.66 -1.68 -0.02
CA VAL A 111 13.76 -1.69 -0.99
C VAL A 111 15.05 -2.20 -0.33
N ALA A 112 15.95 -2.75 -1.14
CA ALA A 112 17.26 -3.18 -0.66
C ALA A 112 18.06 -1.98 -0.14
N ARG A 113 18.85 -2.20 0.92
CA ARG A 113 19.60 -1.13 1.61
C ARG A 113 20.51 -0.34 0.67
N ASP A 114 21.17 -1.02 -0.26
CA ASP A 114 22.06 -0.40 -1.26
C ASP A 114 21.30 0.51 -2.25
N LYS A 115 19.99 0.29 -2.43
CA LYS A 115 19.14 1.12 -3.29
C LYS A 115 18.45 2.26 -2.53
N ALA A 116 18.25 2.10 -1.23
CA ALA A 116 17.63 3.12 -0.37
C ALA A 116 18.64 4.10 0.23
N CYS A 117 19.91 3.69 0.39
CA CYS A 117 20.90 4.49 1.10
C CYS A 117 21.27 5.75 0.30
N GLU A 118 21.10 6.93 0.92
CA GLU A 118 21.58 8.21 0.35
C GLU A 118 23.10 8.37 0.45
N TYR A 119 23.76 7.54 1.26
CA TYR A 119 25.21 7.58 1.49
C TYR A 119 25.81 6.17 1.35
N PRO A 120 25.83 5.60 0.14
CA PRO A 120 26.28 4.21 -0.08
C PRO A 120 27.76 4.01 0.29
N ASP A 121 28.58 5.04 0.16
CA ASP A 121 30.03 4.98 0.43
C ASP A 121 30.37 5.12 1.92
N LYS A 122 29.36 5.28 2.80
CA LYS A 122 29.57 5.51 4.24
C LYS A 122 29.20 4.29 5.07
N ALA A 123 29.91 4.10 6.18
CA ALA A 123 29.50 3.14 7.19
C ALA A 123 28.18 3.60 7.83
N CYS A 124 27.25 2.67 8.09
CA CYS A 124 25.96 3.01 8.69
C CYS A 124 26.08 3.08 10.22
N ASN A 125 26.78 4.12 10.70
CA ASN A 125 26.95 4.46 12.11
C ASN A 125 27.00 5.99 12.29
N GLY A 126 26.88 6.47 13.53
CA GLY A 126 26.76 7.90 13.84
C GLY A 126 28.01 8.74 13.54
N ASP A 127 29.17 8.10 13.50
CA ASP A 127 30.45 8.77 13.20
C ASP A 127 30.60 9.04 11.71
N SER A 128 30.18 8.09 10.87
CA SER A 128 30.34 8.16 9.42
C SER A 128 29.12 8.77 8.72
N CYS A 129 27.90 8.38 9.07
CA CYS A 129 26.69 8.73 8.33
C CYS A 129 25.85 9.82 9.01
N PRO A 130 25.53 10.93 8.31
CA PRO A 130 24.72 12.02 8.89
C PRO A 130 23.29 11.56 9.23
N LEU A 131 22.72 10.60 8.48
CA LEU A 131 21.39 10.06 8.79
C LEU A 131 21.40 9.18 10.05
N ALA A 132 22.50 8.50 10.34
CA ALA A 132 22.63 7.62 11.51
C ALA A 132 23.03 8.37 12.80
N ARG A 133 23.62 9.56 12.68
CA ARG A 133 24.03 10.39 13.82
C ARG A 133 22.84 10.72 14.72
N GLY A 134 22.94 10.44 16.02
CA GLY A 134 21.87 10.69 16.99
C GLY A 134 20.55 9.97 16.64
N PHE A 135 20.60 8.81 15.97
CA PHE A 135 19.40 8.08 15.59
C PHE A 135 18.54 7.69 16.80
N TYR A 136 19.14 7.11 17.83
CA TYR A 136 18.41 6.67 19.03
C TYR A 136 17.82 7.83 19.84
N ASP A 137 18.47 8.99 19.82
CA ASP A 137 17.96 10.20 20.48
C ASP A 137 16.71 10.75 19.76
N ARG A 138 16.68 10.67 18.43
CA ARG A 138 15.55 11.13 17.60
C ARG A 138 14.41 10.13 17.49
N LEU A 139 14.67 8.85 17.75
CA LEU A 139 13.72 7.75 17.55
C LEU A 139 12.41 7.90 18.35
N PRO A 140 12.40 8.30 19.64
CA PRO A 140 11.16 8.50 20.38
C PRO A 140 10.24 9.56 19.76
N ALA A 141 10.80 10.71 19.39
CA ALA A 141 10.04 11.79 18.75
C ALA A 141 9.46 11.34 17.40
N ALA A 142 10.25 10.65 16.58
CA ALA A 142 9.80 10.12 15.30
C ALA A 142 8.67 9.08 15.41
N ARG A 143 8.66 8.26 16.48
CA ARG A 143 7.60 7.26 16.72
C ARG A 143 6.32 7.89 17.28
N SER A 144 6.38 9.14 17.74
CA SER A 144 5.25 9.86 18.30
C SER A 144 4.49 10.71 17.26
N ALA A 145 5.12 11.00 16.12
CA ALA A 145 4.55 11.70 14.97
C ALA A 145 3.62 10.79 14.14
#